data_AF-A0A6J2RFB1-F1
#
_entry.id   AF-A0A6J2RFB1-F1
#
_cell.length_a   1.000
_cell.length_b   1.000
_cell.length_c   1.000
_cell.angle_alpha   90.00
_cell.angle_beta   90.00
_cell.angle_gamma   90.00
#
_symmetry.space_group_name_H-M   'P 1'
#
loop_
_entity.id
_entity.type
_entity.pdbx_description
1 polymer ?
#
loop_
_entity_poly.entity_id
_entity_poly.type
_entity_poly.pdbx_seq_one_letter_code
_entity_poly.pdbx_strand_id
1 'polypeptide(L)'
;MEAMVGTVKGWQENPVKFARSHGVSLSPEAEESNSEERIHILIVEGFLIYNYKPLIDIYDKCFYVSIPYEECKRRRSTRTYTLPDPPGLFDGHVWPMYLKHRKDMENNCDTIEYLDGMSSKEDIYNKAYERVQNCLLNNL
;
A
#
# COMPACT_ATOMS: atom_id res chain seq x y z
N MET A 1 -4.46 -6.44 -12.16
CA MET A 1 -3.51 -6.67 -11.05
C MET A 1 -2.33 -7.54 -11.46
N GLU A 2 -2.46 -8.39 -12.50
CA GLU A 2 -1.33 -9.15 -13.07
C GLU A 2 -0.08 -8.33 -13.41
N ALA A 3 -0.24 -7.20 -14.10
CA ALA A 3 0.90 -6.33 -14.42
C ALA A 3 1.64 -5.86 -13.14
N MET A 4 0.90 -5.50 -12.08
CA MET A 4 1.47 -5.11 -10.80
C MET A 4 2.22 -6.27 -10.13
N VAL A 5 1.67 -7.49 -10.17
CA VAL A 5 2.38 -8.69 -9.67
C VAL A 5 3.69 -8.89 -10.42
N GLY A 6 3.69 -8.77 -11.75
CA GLY A 6 4.91 -8.84 -12.56
C GLY A 6 5.93 -7.78 -12.17
N THR A 7 5.49 -6.54 -11.95
CA THR A 7 6.35 -5.44 -11.48
C THR A 7 6.95 -5.74 -10.10
N VAL A 8 6.14 -6.19 -9.14
CA VAL A 8 6.61 -6.52 -7.79
C VAL A 8 7.61 -7.67 -7.83
N LYS A 9 7.32 -8.75 -8.58
CA LYS A 9 8.23 -9.89 -8.73
C LYS A 9 9.55 -9.49 -9.40
N GLY A 10 9.50 -8.68 -10.46
CA GLY A 10 10.70 -8.15 -11.10
C GLY A 10 11.53 -7.28 -10.17
N TRP A 11 10.90 -6.56 -9.23
CA TRP A 11 11.60 -5.84 -8.17
C TRP A 11 12.22 -6.81 -7.16
N GLN A 12 11.52 -7.86 -6.73
CA GLN A 12 12.02 -8.86 -5.77
C GLN A 12 13.24 -9.63 -6.30
N GLU A 13 13.29 -9.91 -7.61
CA GLU A 13 14.42 -10.60 -8.24
C GLU A 13 15.72 -9.80 -8.14
N ASN A 14 15.67 -8.49 -8.38
CA ASN A 14 16.82 -7.60 -8.25
C ASN A 14 16.39 -6.13 -8.13
N PRO A 15 16.26 -5.59 -6.89
CA PRO A 15 15.80 -4.23 -6.66
C PRO A 15 16.65 -3.15 -7.34
N VAL A 16 17.98 -3.35 -7.37
CA VAL A 16 18.95 -2.40 -7.96
C VAL A 16 18.80 -2.34 -9.48
N LYS A 17 18.76 -3.51 -10.15
CA LYS A 17 18.55 -3.59 -11.60
C LYS A 17 17.16 -3.06 -11.98
N PHE A 18 16.14 -3.38 -11.17
CA PHE A 18 14.79 -2.88 -11.37
C PHE A 18 14.78 -1.34 -11.33
N ALA A 19 15.35 -0.72 -10.29
CA ALA A 19 15.44 0.73 -10.15
C ALA A 19 16.14 1.39 -11.36
N ARG A 20 17.28 0.85 -11.79
CA ARG A 20 18.03 1.35 -12.96
C ARG A 20 17.21 1.31 -14.25
N SER A 21 16.54 0.19 -14.52
CA SER A 21 15.72 0.03 -15.73
C SER A 21 14.47 0.92 -15.77
N HIS A 22 14.02 1.40 -14.60
CA HIS A 22 12.86 2.29 -14.47
C HIS A 22 13.24 3.75 -14.20
N GLY A 23 14.53 4.10 -14.28
CA GLY A 23 15.01 5.48 -14.09
C GLY A 23 14.90 6.00 -12.66
N VAL A 24 14.86 5.11 -11.66
CA VAL A 24 14.83 5.49 -10.25
C VAL A 24 16.26 5.71 -9.76
N SER A 25 16.55 6.92 -9.28
CA SER A 25 17.86 7.25 -8.70
C SER A 25 18.12 6.44 -7.44
N LEU A 26 19.28 5.80 -7.37
CA LEU A 26 19.78 5.12 -6.19
C LEU A 26 20.64 6.07 -5.36
N SER A 27 20.73 5.83 -4.05
CA SER A 27 21.71 6.55 -3.23
C SER A 27 23.13 6.02 -3.52
N PRO A 28 24.19 6.82 -3.37
CA PRO A 28 25.57 6.38 -3.65
C PRO A 28 25.95 5.10 -2.88
N GLU A 29 25.46 4.95 -1.65
CA GLU A 29 25.72 3.79 -0.81
C GLU A 29 25.04 2.51 -1.35
N ALA A 30 23.99 2.67 -2.18
CA ALA A 30 23.31 1.56 -2.84
C ALA A 30 23.99 1.14 -4.15
N GLU A 31 24.98 1.93 -4.62
CA GLU A 31 25.78 1.65 -5.81
C GLU A 31 27.12 0.97 -5.49
N GLU A 32 27.70 1.24 -4.31
CA GLU A 32 29.05 0.80 -3.93
C GLU A 32 29.11 -0.51 -3.11
N SER A 33 28.01 -0.92 -2.47
CA SER A 33 28.01 -2.10 -1.59
C SER A 33 27.76 -3.41 -2.35
N ASN A 34 28.44 -4.49 -1.96
CA ASN A 34 28.06 -5.85 -2.34
C ASN A 34 26.58 -6.04 -1.99
N SER A 35 25.76 -6.28 -3.01
CA SER A 35 24.30 -6.25 -2.95
C SER A 35 23.65 -7.28 -2.01
N GLU A 36 24.44 -8.12 -1.35
CA GLU A 36 23.96 -9.24 -0.53
C GLU A 36 23.64 -8.85 0.92
N GLU A 37 24.11 -7.69 1.42
CA GLU A 37 23.93 -7.31 2.84
C GLU A 37 22.92 -6.17 3.08
N ARG A 38 22.32 -5.57 2.03
CA ARG A 38 21.44 -4.41 2.20
C ARG A 38 19.97 -4.75 2.06
N ILE A 39 19.17 -4.27 3.02
CA ILE A 39 17.70 -4.37 2.96
C ILE A 39 17.15 -3.31 2.00
N HIS A 40 16.40 -3.76 1.01
CA HIS A 40 15.59 -2.92 0.14
C HIS A 40 14.12 -2.99 0.58
N ILE A 41 13.42 -1.86 0.59
CA ILE A 41 12.02 -1.77 1.00
C ILE A 41 11.17 -1.32 -0.19
N LEU A 42 10.11 -2.07 -0.49
CA LEU A 42 9.08 -1.69 -1.48
C LEU A 42 7.79 -1.36 -0.75
N ILE A 43 7.22 -0.19 -1.03
CA ILE A 43 5.88 0.19 -0.57
C ILE A 43 4.92 0.03 -1.74
N VAL A 44 3.95 -0.87 -1.60
CA VAL A 44 2.85 -1.02 -2.54
C VAL A 44 1.61 -0.36 -1.95
N GLU A 45 1.07 0.64 -2.64
CA GLU A 45 -0.12 1.37 -2.20
C GLU A 45 -1.26 1.23 -3.21
N GLY A 46 -2.49 1.21 -2.71
CA GLY A 46 -3.70 1.21 -3.52
C GLY A 46 -4.92 0.77 -2.72
N PHE A 47 -6.11 1.04 -3.25
CA PHE A 47 -7.37 0.83 -2.52
C PHE A 47 -7.95 -0.59 -2.64
N LEU A 48 -7.41 -1.46 -3.51
CA LEU A 48 -7.86 -2.85 -3.72
C LEU A 48 -6.73 -3.88 -3.71
N ILE A 49 -5.54 -3.49 -3.24
CA ILE A 49 -4.33 -4.33 -3.34
C ILE A 49 -4.41 -5.61 -2.50
N TYR A 50 -5.30 -5.65 -1.49
CA TYR A 50 -5.57 -6.83 -0.67
C TYR A 50 -6.73 -7.70 -1.16
N ASN A 51 -7.34 -7.36 -2.31
CA ASN A 51 -8.39 -8.19 -2.93
C ASN A 51 -7.82 -9.17 -3.96
N TYR A 52 -6.49 -9.31 -4.02
CA TYR A 52 -5.81 -10.14 -4.99
C TYR A 52 -4.80 -11.06 -4.34
N LYS A 53 -5.16 -12.33 -4.21
CA LYS A 53 -4.33 -13.33 -3.52
C LYS A 53 -2.87 -13.38 -3.98
N PRO A 54 -2.55 -13.33 -5.29
CA PRO A 54 -1.15 -13.31 -5.73
C PRO A 54 -0.32 -12.11 -5.25
N LEU A 55 -0.96 -10.99 -4.89
CA LEU A 55 -0.27 -9.86 -4.25
C LEU A 55 -0.14 -10.05 -2.74
N ILE A 56 -1.20 -10.56 -2.09
CA ILE A 56 -1.21 -10.82 -0.65
C ILE A 56 -0.08 -11.77 -0.25
N ASP A 57 0.13 -12.83 -1.04
CA ASP A 57 1.16 -13.83 -0.79
C ASP A 57 2.60 -13.26 -0.90
N ILE A 58 2.77 -12.00 -1.33
CA ILE A 58 4.07 -11.32 -1.47
C ILE A 58 4.36 -10.35 -0.31
N TYR A 59 3.36 -9.89 0.43
CA TYR A 59 3.53 -8.82 1.41
C TYR A 59 4.10 -9.31 2.74
N ASP A 60 5.21 -8.70 3.18
CA ASP A 60 5.76 -8.93 4.53
C ASP A 60 4.95 -8.20 5.62
N LYS A 61 4.36 -7.05 5.27
CA LYS A 61 3.60 -6.21 6.18
C LYS A 61 2.41 -5.56 5.45
N CYS A 62 1.22 -5.63 6.06
CA CYS A 62 0.01 -5.08 5.49
C CYS A 62 -0.59 -4.03 6.44
N PHE A 63 -0.79 -2.80 5.93
CA PHE A 63 -1.49 -1.73 6.63
C PHE A 63 -2.77 -1.35 5.92
N TYR A 64 -3.82 -1.06 6.66
CA TYR A 64 -5.10 -0.60 6.11
C TYR A 64 -5.61 0.63 6.84
N VAL A 65 -5.72 1.75 6.12
CA VAL A 65 -6.23 3.00 6.67
C VAL A 65 -7.75 3.04 6.53
N SER A 66 -8.47 2.97 7.65
CA SER A 66 -9.94 3.03 7.66
C SER A 66 -10.45 4.42 8.02
N ILE A 67 -11.47 4.90 7.32
CA ILE A 67 -12.13 6.18 7.57
C ILE A 67 -13.65 5.95 7.61
N PRO A 68 -14.39 6.51 8.59
CA PRO A 68 -15.85 6.44 8.63
C PRO A 68 -16.51 7.05 7.38
N TYR A 69 -17.70 6.56 7.04
CA TYR A 69 -18.47 6.98 5.86
C TYR A 69 -18.54 8.50 5.68
N GLU A 70 -18.96 9.24 6.70
CA GLU A 70 -19.18 10.69 6.60
C GLU A 70 -17.90 11.45 6.25
N GLU A 71 -16.80 11.12 6.93
CA GLU A 71 -15.51 11.76 6.67
C GLU A 71 -14.94 11.34 5.31
N CYS A 72 -15.11 10.07 4.92
CA CYS A 72 -14.70 9.59 3.62
C CYS A 72 -15.43 10.32 2.49
N LYS A 73 -16.75 10.48 2.61
CA LYS A 73 -17.59 11.23 1.69
C LYS A 73 -17.14 12.68 1.60
N ARG A 74 -16.97 13.35 2.75
CA ARG A 74 -16.52 14.74 2.82
C ARG A 74 -15.16 14.93 2.14
N ARG A 75 -14.15 14.09 2.45
CA ARG A 75 -12.82 14.15 1.81
C ARG A 75 -12.91 13.88 0.30
N ARG A 76 -13.70 12.90 -0.13
CA ARG A 76 -13.88 12.58 -1.55
C ARG A 76 -14.54 13.73 -2.32
N SER A 77 -15.55 14.38 -1.76
CA SER A 77 -16.20 15.54 -2.38
C SER A 77 -15.27 16.75 -2.57
N THR A 78 -14.19 16.84 -1.79
CA THR A 78 -13.17 17.90 -1.96
C THR A 78 -12.07 17.53 -2.97
N ARG A 79 -12.02 16.28 -3.44
CA ARG A 79 -11.00 15.80 -4.36
C ARG A 79 -11.47 15.94 -5.81
N THR A 80 -10.63 16.50 -6.66
CA THR A 80 -10.86 16.53 -8.11
C THR A 80 -10.34 15.25 -8.75
N TYR A 81 -11.23 14.49 -9.39
CA TYR A 81 -10.89 13.36 -10.25
C TYR A 81 -10.83 13.81 -11.71
N THR A 82 -10.07 13.09 -12.54
CA THR A 82 -9.99 13.34 -14.00
C THR A 82 -11.36 13.28 -14.66
N LEU A 83 -12.19 12.31 -14.24
CA LEU A 83 -13.61 12.26 -14.54
C LEU A 83 -14.38 12.66 -13.27
N PRO A 84 -15.13 13.78 -13.29
CA PRO A 84 -15.92 14.19 -12.15
C PRO A 84 -16.92 13.10 -11.72
N ASP A 85 -17.08 12.94 -10.41
CA ASP A 85 -18.07 12.03 -9.85
C ASP A 85 -19.49 12.52 -10.22
N PRO A 86 -20.34 11.73 -10.91
CA PRO A 86 -21.73 12.11 -11.15
C PRO A 86 -22.52 12.17 -9.83
N PRO A 87 -23.64 12.92 -9.80
CA PRO A 87 -24.49 13.01 -8.61
C PRO A 87 -24.86 11.62 -8.07
N GLY A 88 -24.66 11.40 -6.77
CA GLY A 88 -24.97 10.14 -6.10
C GLY A 88 -23.97 8.99 -6.30
N LEU A 89 -22.86 9.19 -7.04
CA LEU A 89 -21.88 8.11 -7.28
C LEU A 89 -21.31 7.55 -5.97
N PHE A 90 -21.03 8.41 -4.99
CA PHE A 90 -20.45 7.96 -3.73
C PHE A 90 -21.36 6.96 -3.01
N ASP A 91 -22.63 7.33 -2.86
CA ASP A 91 -23.63 6.57 -2.11
C ASP A 91 -24.09 5.34 -2.89
N GLY A 92 -24.25 5.48 -4.21
CA GLY A 92 -24.75 4.41 -5.08
C GLY A 92 -23.70 3.40 -5.53
N HIS A 93 -22.41 3.75 -5.48
CA HIS A 93 -21.36 2.89 -6.03
C HIS A 93 -20.10 2.81 -5.17
N VAL A 94 -19.45 3.94 -4.87
CA VAL A 94 -18.13 3.94 -4.22
C VAL A 94 -18.18 3.27 -2.86
N TRP A 95 -19.11 3.67 -2.00
CA TRP A 95 -19.22 3.12 -0.65
C TRP A 95 -19.72 1.67 -0.62
N PRO A 96 -20.77 1.28 -1.39
CA PRO A 96 -21.14 -0.12 -1.52
C PRO A 96 -19.99 -1.02 -2.00
N MET A 97 -19.22 -0.57 -2.99
CA MET A 97 -18.05 -1.31 -3.50
C MET A 97 -16.94 -1.39 -2.47
N TYR A 98 -16.68 -0.31 -1.72
CA TYR A 98 -15.76 -0.33 -0.59
C TYR A 98 -16.15 -1.39 0.44
N LEU A 99 -17.42 -1.44 0.86
CA LEU A 99 -17.89 -2.42 1.85
C LEU A 99 -17.75 -3.85 1.34
N LYS A 100 -18.08 -4.09 0.07
CA LYS A 100 -17.90 -5.39 -0.58
C LYS A 100 -16.42 -5.80 -0.55
N HIS A 101 -15.54 -4.93 -1.01
CA HIS A 101 -14.11 -5.23 -1.07
C HIS A 101 -13.44 -5.33 0.29
N ARG A 102 -13.90 -4.58 1.30
CA ARG A 102 -13.43 -4.74 2.68
C ARG A 102 -13.74 -6.14 3.21
N LYS A 103 -14.95 -6.64 2.98
CA LYS A 103 -15.32 -8.01 3.36
C LYS A 103 -14.46 -9.06 2.64
N ASP A 104 -14.24 -8.88 1.34
CA ASP A 104 -13.38 -9.79 0.58
C ASP A 104 -11.92 -9.75 1.07
N MET A 105 -11.43 -8.57 1.46
CA MET A 105 -10.09 -8.38 2.02
C MET A 105 -9.94 -9.10 3.38
N GLU A 106 -10.90 -8.90 4.29
CA GLU A 106 -10.93 -9.54 5.62
C GLU A 106 -10.90 -11.07 5.52
N ASN A 107 -11.48 -11.65 4.46
CA ASN A 107 -11.46 -13.10 4.24
C ASN A 107 -10.16 -13.63 3.61
N ASN A 108 -9.33 -12.75 3.03
CA ASN A 108 -8.17 -13.15 2.23
C ASN A 108 -6.82 -12.83 2.91
N CYS A 109 -6.79 -11.93 3.91
CA CYS A 109 -5.56 -11.46 4.53
C CYS A 109 -5.74 -11.29 6.04
N ASP A 110 -5.18 -12.22 6.81
CA ASP A 110 -5.28 -12.24 8.27
C ASP A 110 -4.27 -11.30 8.97
N THR A 111 -3.29 -10.77 8.23
CA THR A 111 -2.15 -10.01 8.77
C THR A 111 -2.30 -8.49 8.66
N ILE A 112 -3.49 -8.01 8.32
CA ILE A 112 -3.75 -6.57 8.15
C ILE A 112 -3.75 -5.85 9.49
N GLU A 113 -2.87 -4.85 9.62
CA GLU A 113 -2.91 -3.88 10.69
C GLU A 113 -3.75 -2.65 10.32
N TYR A 114 -4.79 -2.41 11.10
CA TYR A 114 -5.68 -1.27 10.89
C TYR A 114 -5.10 0.02 11.47
N LEU A 115 -5.06 1.05 10.65
CA LEU A 115 -4.68 2.41 11.03
C LEU A 115 -5.92 3.30 10.97
N ASP A 116 -6.12 4.09 12.02
CA ASP A 116 -7.22 5.05 12.07
C ASP A 116 -6.92 6.27 11.19
N GLY A 117 -7.67 6.41 10.09
CA GLY A 117 -7.54 7.54 9.16
C GLY A 117 -8.14 8.85 9.65
N MET A 118 -8.75 8.86 10.85
CA MET A 118 -9.14 10.08 11.57
C MET A 118 -7.98 10.69 12.35
N SER A 119 -6.92 9.93 12.63
CA SER A 119 -5.71 10.40 13.29
C SER A 119 -4.92 11.39 12.42
N SER A 120 -3.97 12.11 13.01
CA SER A 120 -3.10 13.01 12.26
C SER A 120 -2.17 12.23 11.33
N LYS A 121 -1.64 12.90 10.29
CA LYS A 121 -0.66 12.29 9.38
C LYS A 121 0.59 11.83 10.13
N GLU A 122 1.02 12.61 11.11
CA GLU A 122 2.20 12.31 11.92
C GLU A 122 1.97 11.08 12.80
N ASP A 123 0.79 10.94 13.41
CA ASP A 123 0.46 9.75 14.21
C ASP A 123 0.39 8.48 13.35
N ILE A 124 -0.21 8.57 12.17
CA ILE A 124 -0.28 7.45 11.22
C ILE A 124 1.13 7.06 10.77
N TYR A 125 1.97 8.06 10.43
CA TYR A 125 3.35 7.85 10.06
C TYR A 125 4.15 7.18 11.18
N ASN A 126 4.11 7.73 12.39
CA ASN A 126 4.86 7.20 13.53
C ASN A 126 4.47 5.75 13.84
N LYS A 127 3.16 5.44 13.83
CA LYS A 127 2.67 4.06 14.02
C LYS A 127 3.19 3.11 12.93
N ALA A 128 3.07 3.49 11.65
CA ALA A 128 3.54 2.66 10.55
C ALA A 128 5.07 2.48 10.60
N TYR A 129 5.80 3.56 10.86
CA TYR A 129 7.26 3.57 10.98
C TYR A 129 7.74 2.63 12.09
N GLU A 130 7.19 2.75 13.30
CA GLU A 130 7.55 1.90 14.43
C GLU A 130 7.30 0.42 14.10
N ARG A 131 6.18 0.10 13.44
CA ARG A 131 5.85 -1.27 13.04
C ARG A 131 6.80 -1.82 11.99
N VAL A 132 7.18 -1.02 11.00
CA VAL A 132 8.17 -1.42 9.99
C VAL A 132 9.54 -1.59 10.64
N GLN A 133 9.98 -0.65 11.48
CA GLN A 133 11.26 -0.73 12.19
C GLN A 133 11.35 -1.99 13.04
N ASN A 134 10.31 -2.29 13.82
CA ASN A 134 10.25 -3.52 14.62
C ASN A 134 10.26 -4.78 13.74
N CYS A 135 9.61 -4.77 12.57
CA CYS A 135 9.66 -5.87 11.62
C CYS A 135 11.10 -6.13 11.16
N LEU A 136 11.83 -5.07 10.80
CA LEU A 136 13.21 -5.16 10.36
C LEU A 136 14.15 -5.65 11.47
N LEU A 137 13.99 -5.16 12.70
CA LEU A 137 14.83 -5.54 13.84
C LEU A 137 14.61 -6.98 14.33
N ASN A 138 13.43 -7.56 14.11
CA ASN A 138 13.13 -8.93 14.52
C ASN A 138 13.43 -9.97 13.42
N ASN A 139 13.62 -9.52 12.18
CA ASN A 139 13.93 -10.37 11.03
C ASN A 139 15.42 -10.32 10.60
N LEU A 140 16.23 -9.51 11.32
CA LEU A 140 17.69 -9.48 11.30
C LEU A 140 18.23 -10.27 12.50
#